data_AF-A0A6I8UM45-F1
#
_entry.id   AF-A0A6I8UM45-F1
#
_cell.length_a   1.000
_cell.length_b   1.000
_cell.length_c   1.000
_cell.angle_alpha   90.00
_cell.angle_beta   90.00
_cell.angle_gamma   90.00
#
_symmetry.space_group_name_H-M   'P 1'
#
loop_
_entity.id
_entity.type
_entity.pdbx_description
1 polymer ?
#
loop_
_entity_poly.entity_id
_entity_poly.type
_entity_poly.pdbx_seq_one_letter_code
_entity_poly.pdbx_strand_id
1 'polypeptide(L)'
;MVKLIASLLVLAVVAQQAYGDFKSLSKKDSKSFAPVRRNEGKKLKQNNDHGQDRIVKNDEWSGECKGSLEVPEIPKGWMDLKDGCLNGMRHQIQEEINASYQYLAMAAYFARDTVNRQGFAENFFKAAKEEREHGSKLVEYLSMRGQLTDSVSNLITVPTVAKQEWKDGAAALEDALELETKVTRSIRKLIQTCEGKPYNHYHLVDYLTGVYLEEQLHGQRELAGKLVTLKKMMSTHGELGEFLFDKSL
;
A
#
# COMPACT_ATOMS: atom_id res chain seq x y z
N MET A 1 -10.28 -30.65 -20.59
CA MET A 1 -9.62 -30.73 -19.26
C MET A 1 -8.10 -30.80 -19.33
N VAL A 2 -7.48 -31.61 -20.19
CA VAL A 2 -6.00 -31.75 -20.24
C VAL A 2 -5.25 -30.46 -20.62
N LYS A 3 -5.81 -29.61 -21.49
CA LYS A 3 -5.17 -28.33 -21.88
C LYS A 3 -5.20 -27.25 -20.79
N LEU A 4 -6.18 -27.26 -19.87
CA LEU A 4 -6.25 -26.29 -18.77
C LEU A 4 -5.20 -26.60 -17.68
N ILE A 5 -4.96 -27.89 -17.43
CA ILE A 5 -3.99 -28.35 -16.42
C ILE A 5 -2.56 -28.01 -16.86
N ALA A 6 -2.25 -28.10 -18.16
CA ALA A 6 -0.96 -27.72 -18.69
C ALA A 6 -0.66 -26.21 -18.54
N SER A 7 -1.63 -25.33 -18.77
CA SER A 7 -1.42 -23.88 -18.60
C SER A 7 -1.28 -23.46 -17.13
N LEU A 8 -1.97 -24.13 -16.21
CA LEU A 8 -1.82 -23.88 -14.76
C LEU A 8 -0.44 -24.31 -14.23
N LEU A 9 0.11 -25.41 -14.76
CA LEU A 9 1.46 -25.86 -14.40
C LEU A 9 2.55 -24.91 -14.92
N VAL A 10 2.40 -24.35 -16.12
CA VAL A 10 3.36 -23.38 -16.67
C VAL A 10 3.36 -22.08 -15.85
N LEU A 11 2.18 -21.58 -15.44
CA LEU A 11 2.08 -20.38 -14.59
C LEU A 11 2.70 -20.59 -13.20
N ALA A 12 2.50 -21.77 -12.60
CA ALA A 12 3.09 -22.09 -11.29
C ALA A 12 4.63 -22.14 -11.34
N VAL A 13 5.20 -22.70 -12.39
CA VAL A 13 6.67 -22.77 -12.57
C VAL A 13 7.28 -21.38 -12.78
N VAL A 14 6.63 -20.51 -13.56
CA VAL A 14 7.09 -19.12 -13.75
C VAL A 14 7.00 -18.32 -12.45
N ALA A 15 5.94 -18.51 -11.65
CA ALA A 15 5.79 -17.85 -10.36
C ALA A 15 6.85 -18.29 -9.33
N GLN A 16 7.23 -19.57 -9.31
CA GLN A 16 8.29 -20.09 -8.44
C GLN A 16 9.67 -19.57 -8.83
N GLN A 17 9.95 -19.42 -10.13
CA GLN A 17 11.21 -18.84 -10.61
C GLN A 17 11.33 -17.36 -10.20
N ALA A 18 10.28 -16.57 -10.41
CA ALA A 18 10.25 -15.14 -10.04
C ALA A 18 10.38 -14.91 -8.52
N TYR A 19 9.80 -15.80 -7.70
CA TYR A 19 9.93 -15.74 -6.24
C TYR A 19 11.36 -16.09 -5.76
N GLY A 20 12.04 -17.02 -6.44
CA GLY A 20 13.44 -17.36 -6.16
C GLY A 20 14.39 -16.19 -6.41
N ASP A 21 14.20 -15.48 -7.52
CA ASP A 21 15.04 -14.34 -7.91
C ASP A 21 14.87 -13.14 -6.97
N PHE A 22 13.66 -12.88 -6.49
CA PHE A 22 13.37 -11.82 -5.49
C PHE A 22 14.09 -12.06 -4.15
N LYS A 23 14.11 -13.32 -3.65
CA LYS A 23 14.83 -13.67 -2.42
C LYS A 23 16.35 -13.54 -2.56
N SER A 24 16.89 -13.71 -3.78
CA SER A 24 18.32 -13.55 -4.04
C SER A 24 18.76 -12.07 -4.00
N LEU A 25 17.87 -11.15 -4.43
CA LEU A 25 18.09 -9.71 -4.40
C LEU A 25 18.06 -9.17 -2.96
N SER A 26 17.13 -9.65 -2.13
CA SER A 26 17.00 -9.21 -0.73
C SER A 26 18.21 -9.56 0.16
N LYS A 27 19.01 -10.57 -0.20
CA LYS A 27 20.18 -11.00 0.60
C LYS A 27 21.49 -10.28 0.28
N LYS A 28 21.58 -9.47 -0.79
CA LYS A 28 22.87 -8.89 -1.22
C LYS A 28 23.22 -7.52 -0.59
N ASP A 29 22.28 -6.84 0.06
CA ASP A 29 22.48 -5.43 0.48
C ASP A 29 22.63 -5.20 1.99
N SER A 30 22.91 -6.23 2.79
CA SER A 30 23.29 -6.07 4.21
C SER A 30 24.80 -6.13 4.42
N LYS A 31 25.55 -5.19 3.83
CA LYS A 31 26.89 -4.85 4.32
C LYS A 31 26.84 -3.53 5.06
N SER A 32 27.02 -3.63 6.38
CA SER A 32 27.16 -2.50 7.30
C SER A 32 28.24 -1.52 6.82
N PHE A 33 27.84 -0.28 6.54
CA PHE A 33 28.78 0.82 6.39
C PHE A 33 29.27 1.25 7.78
N ALA A 34 30.44 0.76 8.19
CA ALA A 34 31.19 1.34 9.29
C ALA A 34 32.00 2.55 8.78
N PRO A 35 32.10 3.66 9.53
CA PRO A 35 32.89 4.80 9.10
C PRO A 35 34.38 4.46 9.18
N VAL A 36 35.05 4.46 8.03
CA VAL A 36 36.51 4.29 7.94
C VAL A 36 37.17 5.53 8.54
N ARG A 37 37.70 5.41 9.77
CA ARG A 37 38.66 6.38 10.30
C ARG A 37 39.96 6.25 9.51
N ARG A 38 40.31 7.30 8.75
CA ARG A 38 41.57 7.39 8.01
C ARG A 38 42.70 7.70 9.00
N ASN A 39 43.47 6.68 9.36
CA ASN A 39 44.73 6.85 10.09
C ASN A 39 45.78 7.45 9.16
N GLU A 40 46.38 8.55 9.58
CA GLU A 40 47.60 9.10 9.00
C GLU A 40 48.80 8.17 9.27
N GLY A 41 49.74 8.19 8.33
CA GLY A 41 51.13 7.82 8.59
C GLY A 41 51.50 6.39 8.20
N LYS A 42 52.15 6.24 7.04
CA LYS A 42 53.35 5.40 6.91
C LYS A 42 54.19 5.82 5.70
N LYS A 43 55.43 6.22 6.02
CA LYS A 43 56.54 6.54 5.13
C LYS A 43 56.90 5.36 4.22
N LEU A 44 57.14 5.64 2.95
CA LEU A 44 58.00 4.85 2.08
C LEU A 44 58.97 5.81 1.38
N LYS A 45 60.24 5.74 1.81
CA LYS A 45 61.43 6.09 0.99
C LYS A 45 61.49 5.02 -0.12
N GLN A 46 62.00 5.21 -1.34
CA GLN A 46 63.09 6.02 -1.85
C GLN A 46 63.08 5.81 -3.38
N ASN A 47 63.37 6.83 -4.20
CA ASN A 47 64.42 6.79 -5.23
C ASN A 47 64.37 8.05 -6.12
N ASN A 48 65.54 8.65 -6.25
CA ASN A 48 65.81 9.87 -7.02
C ASN A 48 65.73 9.60 -8.52
N ASP A 49 65.09 10.51 -9.25
CA ASP A 49 65.65 10.95 -10.53
C ASP A 49 65.32 12.43 -10.76
N HIS A 50 66.29 13.17 -11.30
CA HIS A 50 66.28 14.63 -11.43
C HIS A 50 65.45 15.07 -12.63
N GLY A 51 64.44 15.93 -12.40
CA GLY A 51 63.73 16.58 -13.51
C GLY A 51 62.62 17.53 -13.06
N GLN A 52 62.97 18.81 -12.88
CA GLN A 52 62.10 20.00 -12.86
C GLN A 52 60.86 19.97 -11.93
N ASP A 53 60.97 20.68 -10.82
CA ASP A 53 59.84 21.14 -9.99
C ASP A 53 58.85 21.96 -10.84
N ARG A 54 57.85 21.28 -11.39
CA ARG A 54 56.58 21.91 -11.73
C ARG A 54 55.72 21.82 -10.48
N ILE A 55 55.62 22.93 -9.75
CA ILE A 55 54.61 23.11 -8.70
C ILE A 55 53.25 23.00 -9.40
N VAL A 56 52.68 21.80 -9.42
CA VAL A 56 51.26 21.61 -9.68
C VAL A 56 50.59 22.23 -8.47
N LYS A 57 50.01 23.41 -8.65
CA LYS A 57 49.07 23.94 -7.67
C LYS A 57 48.02 22.85 -7.50
N ASN A 58 47.93 22.31 -6.28
CA ASN A 58 46.80 21.48 -5.92
C ASN A 58 45.59 22.39 -6.10
N ASP A 59 44.83 22.15 -7.16
CA ASP A 59 43.51 22.74 -7.31
C ASP A 59 42.71 22.24 -6.10
N GLU A 60 42.64 23.11 -5.11
CA GLU A 60 41.84 22.95 -3.92
C GLU A 60 40.41 22.74 -4.43
N TRP A 61 39.94 21.50 -4.40
CA TRP A 61 38.57 21.19 -4.78
C TRP A 61 37.67 21.82 -3.72
N SER A 62 37.29 23.08 -3.97
CA SER A 62 36.32 23.85 -3.20
C SER A 62 34.89 23.38 -3.47
N GLY A 63 34.72 22.08 -3.74
CA GLY A 63 33.46 21.50 -4.15
C GLY A 63 32.48 21.52 -2.99
N GLU A 64 31.76 22.62 -2.83
CA GLU A 64 30.46 22.59 -2.19
C GLU A 64 29.66 21.44 -2.84
N CYS A 65 29.28 20.45 -2.04
CA CYS A 65 28.29 19.48 -2.45
C CYS A 65 27.02 20.25 -2.79
N LYS A 66 26.80 20.55 -4.09
CA LYS A 66 25.54 21.12 -4.56
C LYS A 66 24.43 20.18 -4.11
N GLY A 67 23.57 20.67 -3.20
CA GLY A 67 22.63 19.88 -2.40
C GLY A 67 21.44 19.26 -3.15
N SER A 68 21.50 19.15 -4.47
CA SER A 68 20.54 18.41 -5.29
C SER A 68 21.11 18.20 -6.69
N LEU A 69 20.84 17.03 -7.28
CA LEU A 69 21.08 16.82 -8.70
C LEU A 69 20.02 17.58 -9.50
N GLU A 70 20.43 18.18 -10.62
CA GLU A 70 19.50 18.80 -11.56
C GLU A 70 18.56 17.73 -12.14
N VAL A 71 17.25 17.98 -12.08
CA VAL A 71 16.24 17.08 -12.64
C VAL A 71 16.07 17.43 -14.12
N PRO A 72 16.32 16.50 -15.06
CA PRO A 72 16.19 16.79 -16.48
C PRO A 72 14.72 17.01 -16.86
N GLU A 73 14.47 18.01 -17.70
CA GLU A 73 13.14 18.21 -18.28
C GLU A 73 12.83 17.10 -19.29
N ILE A 74 11.63 16.54 -19.20
CA ILE A 74 11.11 15.54 -20.14
C ILE A 74 9.83 16.07 -20.82
N PRO A 75 9.49 15.60 -22.03
CA PRO A 75 8.21 15.94 -22.66
C PRO A 75 7.02 15.58 -21.76
N LYS A 76 6.10 16.53 -21.57
CA LYS A 76 4.94 16.39 -20.65
C LYS A 76 3.61 16.03 -21.31
N GLY A 77 3.59 15.87 -22.63
CA GLY A 77 2.35 15.65 -23.41
C GLY A 77 1.62 14.33 -23.13
N TRP A 78 2.25 13.39 -22.42
CA TRP A 78 1.65 12.12 -22.02
C TRP A 78 0.84 12.23 -20.70
N MET A 79 0.99 13.32 -19.95
CA MET A 79 0.26 13.54 -18.69
C MET A 79 -1.09 14.18 -18.96
N ASP A 80 -2.15 13.41 -18.75
CA ASP A 80 -3.52 13.78 -19.12
C ASP A 80 -4.51 13.78 -17.93
N LEU A 81 -4.14 13.19 -16.79
CA LEU A 81 -4.96 13.15 -15.58
C LEU A 81 -4.89 14.48 -14.81
N LYS A 82 -6.03 15.15 -14.62
CA LYS A 82 -6.08 16.50 -14.00
C LYS A 82 -7.43 16.78 -13.33
N ASP A 83 -7.57 17.97 -12.77
CA ASP A 83 -8.82 18.54 -12.28
C ASP A 83 -9.54 17.66 -11.22
N GLY A 84 -10.87 17.56 -11.33
CA GLY A 84 -11.72 16.86 -10.36
C GLY A 84 -11.40 15.37 -10.24
N CYS A 85 -10.98 14.72 -11.32
CA CYS A 85 -10.63 13.30 -11.30
C CYS A 85 -9.33 13.05 -10.51
N LEU A 86 -8.31 13.89 -10.70
CA LEU A 86 -7.08 13.83 -9.90
C LEU A 86 -7.37 14.04 -8.41
N ASN A 87 -8.16 15.06 -8.07
CA ASN A 87 -8.53 15.33 -6.68
C ASN A 87 -9.36 14.20 -6.08
N GLY A 88 -10.26 13.60 -6.86
CA GLY A 88 -11.04 12.44 -6.45
C GLY A 88 -10.18 11.21 -6.15
N MET A 89 -9.17 10.93 -6.97
CA MET A 89 -8.20 9.87 -6.71
C MET A 89 -7.41 10.11 -5.42
N ARG A 90 -6.93 11.34 -5.21
CA ARG A 90 -6.23 11.72 -3.97
C ARG A 90 -7.11 11.58 -2.74
N HIS A 91 -8.38 11.97 -2.85
CA HIS A 91 -9.36 11.77 -1.80
C HIS A 91 -9.62 10.28 -1.53
N GLN A 92 -9.74 9.46 -2.58
CA GLN A 92 -9.96 8.02 -2.42
C GLN A 92 -8.78 7.35 -1.72
N ILE A 93 -7.53 7.76 -2.01
CA ILE A 93 -6.35 7.30 -1.25
C ILE A 93 -6.54 7.54 0.26
N GLN A 94 -7.00 8.73 0.66
CA GLN A 94 -7.27 9.01 2.07
C GLN A 94 -8.39 8.13 2.63
N GLU A 95 -9.47 7.90 1.87
CA GLU A 95 -10.57 7.02 2.31
C GLU A 95 -10.09 5.58 2.56
N GLU A 96 -9.26 5.00 1.69
CA GLU A 96 -8.73 3.64 1.92
C GLU A 96 -7.80 3.60 3.15
N ILE A 97 -6.97 4.63 3.34
CA ILE A 97 -6.09 4.72 4.51
C ILE A 97 -6.90 4.91 5.81
N ASN A 98 -8.00 5.67 5.76
CA ASN A 98 -8.94 5.79 6.87
C ASN A 98 -9.60 4.43 7.20
N ALA A 99 -10.05 3.70 6.18
CA ALA A 99 -10.64 2.37 6.35
C ALA A 99 -9.64 1.39 6.97
N SER A 100 -8.39 1.38 6.49
CA SER A 100 -7.29 0.60 7.05
C SER A 100 -7.10 0.85 8.55
N TYR A 101 -7.09 2.12 8.98
CA TYR A 101 -6.95 2.48 10.40
C TYR A 101 -8.16 2.08 11.23
N GLN A 102 -9.37 2.19 10.68
CA GLN A 102 -10.58 1.76 11.37
C GLN A 102 -10.61 0.24 11.57
N TYR A 103 -10.20 -0.54 10.56
CA TYR A 103 -10.05 -1.99 10.70
C TYR A 103 -8.94 -2.38 11.67
N LEU A 104 -7.83 -1.63 11.69
CA LEU A 104 -6.78 -1.85 12.67
C LEU A 104 -7.28 -1.67 14.12
N ALA A 105 -8.16 -0.68 14.34
CA ALA A 105 -8.79 -0.48 15.64
C ALA A 105 -9.77 -1.61 16.00
N MET A 106 -10.55 -2.10 15.04
CA MET A 106 -11.41 -3.29 15.24
C MET A 106 -10.56 -4.50 15.64
N ALA A 107 -9.48 -4.75 14.92
CA ALA A 107 -8.56 -5.86 15.20
C ALA A 107 -7.96 -5.76 16.60
N ALA A 108 -7.47 -4.58 16.98
CA ALA A 108 -6.91 -4.33 18.30
C ALA A 108 -7.94 -4.54 19.42
N TYR A 109 -9.19 -4.15 19.21
CA TYR A 109 -10.27 -4.37 20.17
C TYR A 109 -10.52 -5.86 20.43
N PHE A 110 -10.65 -6.68 19.37
CA PHE A 110 -10.91 -8.12 19.53
C PHE A 110 -9.70 -8.92 20.06
N ALA A 111 -8.49 -8.38 19.90
CA ALA A 111 -7.26 -8.94 20.44
C ALA A 111 -7.05 -8.69 21.95
N ARG A 112 -7.87 -7.84 22.59
CA ARG A 112 -7.80 -7.62 24.04
C ARG A 112 -8.06 -8.91 24.80
N ASP A 113 -7.32 -9.14 25.89
CA ASP A 113 -7.55 -10.27 26.79
C ASP A 113 -8.97 -10.30 27.39
N THR A 114 -9.58 -9.13 27.61
CA THR A 114 -10.96 -8.99 28.09
C THR A 114 -12.05 -9.26 27.04
N VAL A 115 -11.70 -9.39 25.76
CA VAL A 115 -12.63 -9.68 24.65
C VAL A 115 -12.32 -11.05 24.05
N ASN A 116 -11.05 -11.28 23.71
CA ASN A 116 -10.44 -12.55 23.30
C ASN A 116 -11.22 -13.28 22.20
N ARG A 117 -11.34 -12.62 21.05
CA ARG A 117 -11.93 -13.16 19.81
C ARG A 117 -10.88 -13.12 18.71
N GLN A 118 -9.97 -14.08 18.76
CA GLN A 118 -8.77 -14.11 17.94
C GLN A 118 -9.09 -14.22 16.44
N GLY A 119 -10.11 -14.99 16.04
CA GLY A 119 -10.51 -15.11 14.64
C GLY A 119 -11.04 -13.79 14.08
N PHE A 120 -11.80 -13.03 14.88
CA PHE A 120 -12.18 -11.66 14.50
C PHE A 120 -10.98 -10.73 14.39
N ALA A 121 -10.07 -10.79 15.36
CA ALA A 121 -8.86 -9.97 15.33
C ALA A 121 -8.04 -10.22 14.06
N GLU A 122 -7.79 -11.48 13.71
CA GLU A 122 -7.06 -11.89 12.50
C GLU A 122 -7.77 -11.45 11.22
N ASN A 123 -9.09 -11.66 11.16
CA ASN A 123 -9.91 -11.22 10.02
C ASN A 123 -9.82 -9.70 9.81
N PHE A 124 -9.88 -8.89 10.87
CA PHE A 124 -9.78 -7.44 10.75
C PHE A 124 -8.34 -6.93 10.54
N PHE A 125 -7.31 -7.61 11.04
CA PHE A 125 -5.92 -7.30 10.67
C PHE A 125 -5.69 -7.53 9.17
N LYS A 126 -6.28 -8.60 8.62
CA LYS A 126 -6.25 -8.88 7.17
C LYS A 126 -6.95 -7.77 6.39
N ALA A 127 -8.16 -7.38 6.78
CA ALA A 127 -8.89 -6.27 6.15
C ALA A 127 -8.10 -4.94 6.22
N ALA A 128 -7.50 -4.62 7.38
CA ALA A 128 -6.67 -3.43 7.54
C ALA A 128 -5.49 -3.41 6.56
N LYS A 129 -4.87 -4.57 6.32
CA LYS A 129 -3.79 -4.72 5.35
C LYS A 129 -4.27 -4.55 3.92
N GLU A 130 -5.40 -5.16 3.56
CA GLU A 130 -6.02 -5.07 2.24
C GLU A 130 -6.36 -3.61 1.89
N GLU A 131 -6.97 -2.86 2.80
CA GLU A 131 -7.28 -1.44 2.55
C GLU A 131 -6.02 -0.57 2.39
N ARG A 132 -4.94 -0.89 3.11
CA ARG A 132 -3.65 -0.22 2.91
C ARG A 132 -3.06 -0.54 1.53
N GLU A 133 -3.25 -1.76 1.03
CA GLU A 133 -2.86 -2.16 -0.32
C GLU A 133 -3.74 -1.45 -1.38
N HIS A 134 -5.04 -1.26 -1.14
CA HIS A 134 -5.92 -0.47 -1.99
C HIS A 134 -5.44 0.99 -2.14
N GLY A 135 -5.11 1.65 -1.02
CA GLY A 135 -4.53 3.00 -1.05
C GLY A 135 -3.20 3.05 -1.80
N SER A 136 -2.34 2.04 -1.63
CA SER A 136 -1.04 1.96 -2.30
C SER A 136 -1.19 1.78 -3.83
N LYS A 137 -2.11 0.91 -4.27
CA LYS A 137 -2.44 0.71 -5.69
C LYS A 137 -2.89 2.02 -6.36
N LEU A 138 -3.68 2.85 -5.67
CA LEU A 138 -4.10 4.17 -6.19
C LEU A 138 -2.93 5.16 -6.30
N VAL A 139 -1.99 5.13 -5.34
CA VAL A 139 -0.74 5.92 -5.41
C VAL A 139 0.07 5.52 -6.64
N GLU A 140 0.25 4.21 -6.84
CA GLU A 140 0.96 3.67 -8.02
C GLU A 140 0.26 4.08 -9.32
N TYR A 141 -1.07 4.02 -9.37
CA TYR A 141 -1.85 4.47 -10.53
C TYR A 141 -1.64 5.96 -10.83
N LEU A 142 -1.62 6.82 -9.81
CA LEU A 142 -1.32 8.24 -9.98
C LEU A 142 0.09 8.46 -10.53
N SER A 143 1.10 7.78 -9.97
CA SER A 143 2.48 7.85 -10.47
C SER A 143 2.60 7.34 -11.91
N MET A 144 1.92 6.26 -12.27
CA MET A 144 1.85 5.74 -13.65
C MET A 144 1.30 6.79 -14.62
N ARG A 145 0.43 7.69 -14.17
CA ARG A 145 -0.17 8.78 -14.97
C ARG A 145 0.59 10.10 -14.86
N GLY A 146 1.82 10.07 -14.35
CA GLY A 146 2.71 11.23 -14.25
C GLY A 146 2.34 12.21 -13.15
N GLN A 147 1.53 11.80 -12.18
CA GLN A 147 1.17 12.62 -11.03
C GLN A 147 2.12 12.39 -9.86
N LEU A 148 1.92 13.18 -8.79
CA LEU A 148 2.71 13.13 -7.54
C LEU A 148 4.18 13.61 -7.69
N THR A 149 4.49 14.38 -8.74
CA THR A 149 5.85 14.92 -8.96
C THR A 149 6.17 16.15 -8.10
N ASP A 150 5.17 17.01 -7.85
CA ASP A 150 5.43 18.33 -7.27
C ASP A 150 5.32 18.32 -5.74
N SER A 151 4.37 17.56 -5.19
CA SER A 151 4.21 17.40 -3.74
C SER A 151 3.35 16.19 -3.36
N VAL A 152 3.77 15.51 -2.29
CA VAL A 152 3.03 14.43 -1.62
C VAL A 152 2.59 14.81 -0.20
N SER A 153 2.94 16.01 0.29
CA SER A 153 2.79 16.39 1.71
C SER A 153 1.36 16.34 2.24
N ASN A 154 0.37 16.55 1.35
CA ASN A 154 -1.05 16.52 1.66
C ASN A 154 -1.78 15.35 0.98
N LEU A 155 -1.07 14.26 0.70
CA LEU A 155 -1.70 13.07 0.10
C LEU A 155 -2.40 12.22 1.16
N ILE A 156 -1.78 12.10 2.34
CA ILE A 156 -2.30 11.35 3.48
C ILE A 156 -2.16 12.22 4.72
N THR A 157 -3.26 12.45 5.43
CA THR A 157 -3.27 12.98 6.79
C THR A 157 -3.40 11.82 7.77
N VAL A 158 -2.90 12.02 9.00
CA VAL A 158 -3.01 11.01 10.08
C VAL A 158 -4.50 10.72 10.32
N PRO A 159 -4.98 9.49 10.08
CA PRO A 159 -6.38 9.16 10.25
C PRO A 159 -6.81 9.25 11.71
N THR A 160 -8.05 9.70 11.93
CA THR A 160 -8.74 9.49 13.19
C THR A 160 -9.59 8.23 13.11
N VAL A 161 -9.57 7.42 14.16
CA VAL A 161 -10.43 6.25 14.28
C VAL A 161 -11.79 6.71 14.83
N ALA A 162 -12.88 6.39 14.12
CA ALA A 162 -14.22 6.87 14.47
C ALA A 162 -14.82 6.10 15.66
N LYS A 163 -14.54 4.78 15.75
CA LYS A 163 -15.07 3.90 16.81
C LYS A 163 -14.00 2.94 17.30
N GLN A 164 -13.98 2.71 18.61
CA GLN A 164 -12.92 1.95 19.30
C GLN A 164 -13.46 0.86 20.23
N GLU A 165 -14.78 0.81 20.44
CA GLU A 165 -15.44 -0.16 21.32
C GLU A 165 -16.64 -0.75 20.58
N TRP A 166 -16.82 -2.06 20.72
CA TRP A 166 -17.93 -2.80 20.15
C TRP A 166 -18.65 -3.59 21.24
N LYS A 167 -19.91 -3.91 21.00
CA LYS A 167 -20.70 -4.72 21.94
C LYS A 167 -20.38 -6.21 21.76
N ASP A 168 -20.30 -6.64 20.51
CA ASP A 168 -20.11 -8.01 20.07
C ASP A 168 -19.59 -8.00 18.60
N GLY A 169 -19.21 -9.16 18.10
CA GLY A 169 -18.75 -9.38 16.73
C GLY A 169 -19.80 -9.03 15.67
N ALA A 170 -21.10 -9.12 15.99
CA ALA A 170 -22.15 -8.74 15.07
C ALA A 170 -22.20 -7.22 14.85
N ALA A 171 -22.09 -6.44 15.93
CA ALA A 171 -21.97 -4.99 15.85
C ALA A 171 -20.72 -4.56 15.06
N ALA A 172 -19.59 -5.27 15.21
CA ALA A 172 -18.39 -4.96 14.43
C ALA A 172 -18.53 -5.31 12.95
N LEU A 173 -19.16 -6.44 12.60
CA LEU A 173 -19.44 -6.79 11.20
C LEU A 173 -20.46 -5.85 10.54
N GLU A 174 -21.42 -5.32 11.31
CA GLU A 174 -22.32 -4.25 10.83
C GLU A 174 -21.54 -2.99 10.47
N ASP A 175 -20.68 -2.50 11.36
CA ASP A 175 -19.86 -1.32 11.10
C ASP A 175 -18.90 -1.55 9.92
N ALA A 176 -18.31 -2.75 9.81
CA ALA A 176 -17.47 -3.11 8.67
C ALA A 176 -18.27 -3.06 7.35
N LEU A 177 -19.47 -3.64 7.32
CA LEU A 177 -20.33 -3.60 6.14
C LEU A 177 -20.75 -2.17 5.77
N GLU A 178 -21.03 -1.33 6.76
CA GLU A 178 -21.33 0.09 6.54
C GLU A 178 -20.12 0.85 5.99
N LEU A 179 -18.92 0.61 6.54
CA LEU A 179 -17.67 1.16 6.05
C LEU A 179 -17.44 0.79 4.59
N GLU A 180 -17.54 -0.50 4.23
CA GLU A 180 -17.41 -0.95 2.83
C GLU A 180 -18.47 -0.34 1.93
N THR A 181 -19.70 -0.15 2.43
CA THR A 181 -20.75 0.52 1.67
C THR A 181 -20.41 1.98 1.40
N LYS A 182 -19.80 2.68 2.36
CA LYS A 182 -19.33 4.06 2.20
C LYS A 182 -18.18 4.14 1.18
N VAL A 183 -17.18 3.27 1.28
CA VAL A 183 -16.03 3.21 0.36
C VAL A 183 -16.52 2.95 -1.07
N THR A 184 -17.40 1.97 -1.27
CA THR A 184 -17.99 1.67 -2.59
C THR A 184 -18.75 2.86 -3.18
N ARG A 185 -19.53 3.58 -2.36
CA ARG A 185 -20.20 4.82 -2.82
C ARG A 185 -19.19 5.89 -3.24
N SER A 186 -18.08 6.03 -2.51
CA SER A 186 -16.99 6.94 -2.86
C SER A 186 -16.35 6.59 -4.21
N ILE A 187 -16.04 5.30 -4.42
CA ILE A 187 -15.49 4.81 -5.70
C ILE A 187 -16.46 5.06 -6.86
N ARG A 188 -17.76 4.80 -6.69
CA ARG A 188 -18.77 5.09 -7.72
C ARG A 188 -18.84 6.58 -8.07
N LYS A 189 -18.75 7.46 -7.07
CA LYS A 189 -18.73 8.91 -7.28
C LYS A 189 -17.44 9.35 -8.00
N LEU A 190 -16.32 8.72 -7.68
CA LEU A 190 -15.04 8.95 -8.37
C LEU A 190 -15.13 8.54 -9.85
N ILE A 191 -15.67 7.36 -10.14
CA ILE A 191 -15.91 6.89 -11.51
C ILE A 191 -16.73 7.90 -12.29
N GLN A 192 -17.86 8.36 -11.75
CA GLN A 192 -18.70 9.37 -12.39
C GLN A 192 -17.95 10.69 -12.66
N THR A 193 -17.10 11.11 -11.71
CA THR A 193 -16.26 12.31 -11.85
C THR A 193 -15.25 12.16 -12.99
N CYS A 194 -14.64 10.97 -13.11
CA CYS A 194 -13.60 10.68 -14.10
C CYS A 194 -14.15 10.33 -15.50
N GLU A 195 -15.41 9.89 -15.60
CA GLU A 195 -16.10 9.67 -16.88
C GLU A 195 -16.68 10.98 -17.47
N GLY A 196 -16.84 12.00 -16.63
CA GLY A 196 -17.49 13.26 -16.96
C GLY A 196 -16.79 14.11 -18.05
N LYS A 197 -17.43 15.24 -18.40
CA LYS A 197 -16.87 16.23 -19.33
C LYS A 197 -16.00 17.25 -18.57
N PRO A 198 -14.97 17.86 -19.20
CA PRO A 198 -14.62 17.77 -20.62
C PRO A 198 -13.68 16.59 -21.00
N TYR A 199 -13.10 15.89 -20.02
CA TYR A 199 -12.16 14.78 -20.26
C TYR A 199 -12.68 13.49 -19.65
N ASN A 200 -12.90 12.48 -20.49
CA ASN A 200 -13.23 11.14 -20.03
C ASN A 200 -11.95 10.31 -19.89
N HIS A 201 -11.66 9.86 -18.68
CA HIS A 201 -10.49 9.03 -18.36
C HIS A 201 -10.82 7.54 -18.42
N TYR A 202 -11.12 7.03 -19.62
CA TYR A 202 -11.59 5.66 -19.87
C TYR A 202 -10.81 4.58 -19.13
N HIS A 203 -9.47 4.60 -19.18
CA HIS A 203 -8.65 3.60 -18.50
C HIS A 203 -8.79 3.64 -16.98
N LEU A 204 -8.98 4.83 -16.38
CA LEU A 204 -9.20 4.93 -14.93
C LEU A 204 -10.60 4.45 -14.56
N VAL A 205 -11.61 4.77 -15.37
CA VAL A 205 -12.98 4.29 -15.19
C VAL A 205 -13.01 2.75 -15.25
N ASP A 206 -12.34 2.17 -16.24
CA ASP A 206 -12.19 0.72 -16.39
C ASP A 206 -11.48 0.10 -15.17
N TYR A 207 -10.33 0.66 -14.77
CA TYR A 207 -9.57 0.18 -13.61
C TYR A 207 -10.39 0.19 -12.30
N LEU A 208 -11.07 1.31 -12.00
CA LEU A 208 -11.90 1.42 -10.80
C LEU A 208 -13.12 0.49 -10.87
N THR A 209 -13.65 0.22 -12.07
CA THR A 209 -14.83 -0.64 -12.23
C THR A 209 -14.45 -2.12 -12.15
N GLY A 210 -13.43 -2.54 -12.91
CA GLY A 210 -13.05 -3.95 -13.05
C GLY A 210 -12.22 -4.50 -11.89
N VAL A 211 -11.48 -3.64 -11.17
CA VAL A 211 -10.67 -4.05 -10.01
C VAL A 211 -11.40 -3.70 -8.72
N TYR A 212 -11.63 -2.40 -8.48
CA TYR A 212 -12.12 -1.95 -7.17
C TYR A 212 -13.59 -2.30 -6.94
N LEU A 213 -14.50 -2.01 -7.87
CA LEU A 213 -15.91 -2.33 -7.65
C LEU A 213 -16.17 -3.85 -7.58
N GLU A 214 -15.40 -4.66 -8.30
CA GLU A 214 -15.46 -6.12 -8.20
C GLU A 214 -15.08 -6.59 -6.78
N GLU A 215 -13.91 -6.16 -6.28
CA GLU A 215 -13.43 -6.47 -4.92
C GLU A 215 -14.45 -5.99 -3.86
N GLN A 216 -14.96 -4.77 -3.99
CA GLN A 216 -15.95 -4.20 -3.07
C GLN A 216 -17.25 -5.03 -3.01
N LEU A 217 -17.80 -5.45 -4.15
CA LEU A 217 -19.06 -6.19 -4.18
C LEU A 217 -18.91 -7.59 -3.58
N HIS A 218 -17.76 -8.24 -3.81
CA HIS A 218 -17.42 -9.50 -3.16
C HIS A 218 -17.26 -9.33 -1.64
N GLY A 219 -16.50 -8.33 -1.19
CA GLY A 219 -16.28 -8.05 0.23
C GLY A 219 -17.59 -7.76 0.98
N GLN A 220 -18.44 -6.90 0.42
CA GLN A 220 -19.77 -6.61 0.99
C GLN A 220 -20.63 -7.87 1.10
N ARG A 221 -20.63 -8.73 0.07
CA ARG A 221 -21.40 -9.98 0.10
C ARG A 221 -20.86 -10.93 1.16
N GLU A 222 -19.55 -11.03 1.32
CA GLU A 222 -18.92 -11.85 2.34
C GLU A 222 -19.29 -11.36 3.75
N LEU A 223 -19.13 -10.06 4.03
CA LEU A 223 -19.48 -9.44 5.31
C LEU A 223 -20.95 -9.62 5.65
N ALA A 224 -21.86 -9.37 4.70
CA ALA A 224 -23.29 -9.60 4.90
C ALA A 224 -23.60 -11.07 5.21
N GLY A 225 -22.88 -12.01 4.58
CA GLY A 225 -22.99 -13.44 4.86
C GLY A 225 -22.54 -13.80 6.28
N LYS A 226 -21.35 -13.34 6.68
CA LYS A 226 -20.80 -13.51 8.03
C LYS A 226 -21.76 -12.96 9.09
N LEU A 227 -22.27 -11.74 8.88
CA LEU A 227 -23.19 -11.07 9.79
C LEU A 227 -24.48 -11.85 10.00
N VAL A 228 -25.12 -12.31 8.92
CA VAL A 228 -26.37 -13.09 9.03
C VAL A 228 -26.13 -14.42 9.76
N THR A 229 -25.04 -15.12 9.45
CA THR A 229 -24.68 -16.37 10.12
C THR A 229 -24.46 -16.16 11.62
N LEU A 230 -23.65 -15.17 11.98
CA LEU A 230 -23.37 -14.85 13.37
C LEU A 230 -24.63 -14.45 14.14
N LYS A 231 -25.48 -13.58 13.57
CA LYS A 231 -26.76 -13.21 14.19
C LYS A 231 -27.65 -14.42 14.47
N LYS A 232 -27.72 -15.38 13.54
CA LYS A 232 -28.47 -16.63 13.75
C LYS A 232 -27.87 -17.44 14.90
N MET A 233 -26.55 -17.63 14.92
CA MET A 233 -25.87 -18.35 15.99
C MET A 233 -26.07 -17.70 17.36
N MET A 234 -25.94 -16.37 17.44
CA MET A 234 -26.17 -15.61 18.68
C MET A 234 -27.62 -15.65 19.13
N SER A 235 -28.59 -15.64 18.20
CA SER A 235 -30.02 -15.73 18.55
C SER A 235 -30.40 -17.06 19.21
N THR A 236 -29.68 -18.15 18.88
CA THR A 236 -29.98 -19.50 19.39
C THR A 236 -29.08 -19.87 20.57
N HIS A 237 -27.83 -19.38 20.60
CA HIS A 237 -26.80 -19.83 21.53
C HIS A 237 -26.09 -18.70 22.30
N GLY A 238 -26.52 -17.43 22.15
CA GLY A 238 -25.93 -16.29 22.85
C GLY A 238 -24.42 -16.15 22.60
N GLU A 239 -23.66 -15.91 23.67
CA GLU A 239 -22.20 -15.76 23.65
C GLU A 239 -21.46 -17.00 23.13
N LEU A 240 -22.00 -18.20 23.36
CA LEU A 240 -21.42 -19.43 22.80
C LEU A 240 -21.47 -19.42 21.27
N GLY A 241 -22.54 -18.86 20.68
CA GLY A 241 -22.66 -18.70 19.24
C GLY A 241 -21.57 -17.82 18.65
N GLU A 242 -21.25 -16.70 19.31
CA GLU A 242 -20.15 -15.83 18.90
C GLU A 242 -18.79 -16.51 19.07
N PHE A 243 -18.56 -17.19 20.19
CA PHE A 243 -17.32 -17.94 20.42
C PHE A 243 -17.08 -19.01 19.35
N LEU A 244 -18.10 -19.79 19.00
CA LEU A 244 -17.97 -20.82 17.96
C LEU A 244 -17.73 -20.22 16.57
N PHE A 245 -18.40 -19.10 16.27
CA PHE A 245 -18.18 -18.38 15.02
C PHE A 245 -16.74 -17.86 14.92
N ASP A 246 -16.21 -17.27 15.99
CA ASP A 246 -14.81 -16.84 16.09
C ASP A 246 -13.82 -17.96 15.77
N LYS A 247 -14.08 -19.20 16.21
CA LYS A 247 -13.22 -20.36 15.89
C LYS A 247 -13.32 -20.85 14.45
N SER A 248 -14.28 -20.35 13.68
CA SER A 248 -14.51 -20.72 12.29
C SER A 248 -14.09 -19.64 11.28
N LEU A 249 -13.67 -18.47 11.77
CA LEU A 249 -13.19 -17.35 10.95
C LEU A 249 -11.81 -17.61 10.34
#